data_AF-A0A382Y2E7-F1
#
_entry.id   AF-A0A382Y2E7-F1
#
_cell.length_a   1.000
_cell.length_b   1.000
_cell.length_c   1.000
_cell.angle_alpha   90.00
_cell.angle_beta   90.00
_cell.angle_gamma   90.00
#
_symmetry.space_group_name_H-M   'P 1'
#
loop_
_entity.id
_entity.type
_entity.pdbx_description
1 polymer ?
#
loop_
_entity_poly.entity_id
_entity_poly.type
_entity_poly.pdbx_seq_one_letter_code
_entity_poly.pdbx_strand_id
1 'polypeptide(L)'
;MDFTVGRCTRRCSKTERELQPDEPFYSVLACEGVEVVRHDFCEQAWDGPPKDVLGWWKSQMPGKQTNRYNLAPNEILLHYFEELDQQPEKADVRYVMALLLIRRRVARLEESERTD
;
A
#
# COMPACT_ATOMS: atom_id res chain seq x y z
N MET A 1 -10.41 -11.88 -8.40
CA MET A 1 -9.69 -12.65 -7.36
C MET A 1 -9.56 -11.74 -6.18
N ASP A 2 -10.24 -12.06 -5.07
CA ASP A 2 -10.07 -11.34 -3.82
C ASP A 2 -8.95 -12.02 -3.03
N PHE A 3 -7.83 -11.33 -2.87
CA PHE A 3 -6.73 -11.80 -2.03
C PHE A 3 -6.78 -11.08 -0.69
N THR A 4 -6.84 -11.82 0.41
CA THR A 4 -6.70 -11.23 1.75
C THR A 4 -5.23 -11.05 2.06
N VAL A 5 -4.73 -9.82 1.96
CA VAL A 5 -3.34 -9.50 2.27
C VAL A 5 -3.13 -9.38 3.78
N GLY A 6 -2.20 -10.16 4.31
CA GLY A 6 -1.82 -10.12 5.73
C GLY A 6 -1.27 -8.76 6.20
N ARG A 7 -1.42 -8.50 7.51
CA ARG A 7 -0.79 -7.34 8.15
C ARG A 7 0.73 -7.50 8.18
N CYS A 8 1.45 -6.38 8.38
CA CYS A 8 2.88 -6.42 8.65
C CYS A 8 3.17 -7.34 9.85
N THR A 9 4.06 -8.31 9.65
CA THR A 9 4.46 -9.33 10.63
C THR A 9 5.37 -8.76 11.71
N ARG A 10 6.06 -7.64 11.41
CA ARG A 10 7.05 -6.98 12.26
C ARG A 10 8.25 -7.85 12.64
N ARG A 11 8.45 -8.98 11.97
CA ARG A 11 9.59 -9.86 12.15
C ARG A 11 10.18 -10.19 10.79
N CYS A 12 11.50 -10.32 10.74
CA CYS A 12 12.17 -10.78 9.54
C CYS A 12 11.89 -12.27 9.32
N SER A 13 11.30 -12.66 8.19
CA SER A 13 11.01 -14.05 7.84
C SER A 13 12.27 -14.91 7.69
N LYS A 14 13.44 -14.30 7.44
CA LYS A 14 14.72 -15.03 7.28
C LYS A 14 15.52 -15.15 8.58
N THR A 15 15.50 -14.14 9.44
CA THR A 15 16.32 -14.10 10.66
C THR A 15 15.51 -14.17 11.95
N GLU A 16 14.17 -14.18 11.84
CA GLU A 16 13.17 -14.22 12.93
C GLU A 16 13.22 -13.06 13.94
N ARG A 17 14.19 -12.16 13.80
CA ARG A 17 14.34 -10.99 14.66
C ARG A 17 13.20 -10.00 14.45
N GLU A 18 12.90 -9.26 15.51
CA GLU A 18 11.98 -8.14 15.44
C GLU A 18 12.57 -6.99 14.61
N LEU A 19 11.76 -6.42 13.74
CA LEU A 19 12.05 -5.21 12.97
C LEU A 19 11.89 -4.00 13.89
N GLN A 20 12.96 -3.22 14.02
CA GLN A 20 13.02 -2.11 14.96
C GLN A 20 12.26 -0.88 14.43
N PRO A 21 11.82 0.03 15.32
CA PRO A 21 11.23 1.30 14.90
C PRO A 21 12.16 2.05 13.93
N ASP A 22 11.56 2.70 12.92
CA ASP A 22 12.25 3.45 11.87
C ASP A 22 13.16 2.61 10.95
N GLU A 23 13.22 1.29 11.15
CA GLU A 23 14.03 0.39 10.34
C GLU A 23 13.41 0.18 8.94
N PRO A 24 14.21 0.29 7.86
CA PRO A 24 13.78 -0.12 6.53
C PRO A 24 13.64 -1.64 6.42
N PHE A 25 12.58 -2.09 5.76
CA PHE A 25 12.30 -3.50 5.51
C PHE A 25 11.63 -3.69 4.15
N TYR A 26 11.60 -4.93 3.67
CA TYR A 26 10.97 -5.31 2.42
C TYR A 26 9.84 -6.29 2.70
N SER A 27 8.70 -6.11 2.04
CA SER A 27 7.58 -7.04 2.11
C SER A 27 7.41 -7.74 0.77
N VAL A 28 7.04 -9.00 0.82
CA VAL A 28 6.76 -9.86 -0.34
C VAL A 28 5.40 -10.50 -0.17
N LEU A 29 4.64 -10.60 -1.26
CA LEU A 29 3.43 -11.43 -1.34
C LEU A 29 3.75 -12.66 -2.18
N ALA A 30 3.75 -13.82 -1.54
CA ALA A 30 3.98 -15.12 -2.17
C ALA A 30 2.68 -15.93 -2.22
N CYS A 31 2.52 -16.73 -3.28
CA CYS A 31 1.46 -17.72 -3.35
C CYS A 31 1.93 -19.00 -2.64
N GLU A 32 1.30 -19.32 -1.52
CA GLU A 32 1.51 -20.59 -0.80
C GLU A 32 0.26 -21.45 -1.01
N GLY A 33 0.28 -22.27 -2.08
CA GLY A 33 -0.90 -22.99 -2.53
C GLY A 33 -1.98 -22.03 -3.04
N VAL A 34 -3.12 -22.01 -2.36
CA VAL A 34 -4.24 -21.10 -2.67
C VAL A 34 -4.21 -19.80 -1.86
N GLU A 35 -3.30 -19.69 -0.90
CA GLU A 35 -3.20 -18.54 -0.01
C GLU A 35 -2.17 -17.54 -0.50
N VAL A 36 -2.44 -16.25 -0.24
CA VAL A 36 -1.48 -15.17 -0.44
C VAL A 36 -0.88 -14.79 0.90
N VAL A 37 0.38 -15.13 1.08
CA VAL A 37 1.10 -14.95 2.35
C VAL A 37 2.06 -13.77 2.22
N ARG A 38 2.06 -12.92 3.25
CA ARG A 38 3.00 -11.81 3.38
C ARG A 38 4.22 -12.24 4.19
N HIS A 39 5.40 -12.04 3.62
CA HIS A 39 6.69 -12.16 4.30
C HIS A 39 7.36 -10.79 4.41
N ASP A 40 7.96 -10.49 5.55
CA ASP A 40 8.72 -9.25 5.74
C ASP A 40 10.19 -9.59 5.99
N PHE A 41 11.12 -8.85 5.40
CA PHE A 41 12.55 -9.08 5.48
C PHE A 41 13.25 -7.82 5.94
N CYS A 42 14.12 -7.91 6.95
CA CYS A 42 15.00 -6.80 7.29
C CYS A 42 15.96 -6.51 6.15
N GLU A 43 16.44 -5.27 6.04
CA GLU A 43 17.31 -4.86 4.93
C GLU A 43 18.57 -5.72 4.81
N GLN A 44 19.18 -6.16 5.92
CA GLN A 44 20.38 -7.01 5.88
C GLN A 44 20.10 -8.45 5.39
N ALA A 45 18.85 -8.89 5.43
CA ALA A 45 18.44 -10.23 5.06
C ALA A 45 17.74 -10.27 3.68
N TRP A 46 17.66 -9.12 3.00
CA TRP A 46 17.01 -8.97 1.72
C TRP A 46 17.98 -9.26 0.58
N ASP A 47 17.76 -10.39 -0.12
CA ASP A 47 18.57 -10.80 -1.28
C ASP A 47 17.97 -10.33 -2.62
N GLY A 48 16.96 -9.46 -2.57
CA GLY A 48 16.13 -9.11 -3.72
C GLY A 48 14.80 -9.87 -3.75
N PRO A 49 13.90 -9.51 -4.69
CA PRO A 49 12.60 -10.15 -4.79
C PRO A 49 12.75 -11.63 -5.16
N PRO A 50 12.12 -12.56 -4.41
CA PRO A 50 12.09 -13.97 -4.77
C PRO A 50 11.43 -14.19 -6.14
N LYS A 51 11.77 -15.31 -6.79
CA LYS A 51 11.05 -15.76 -7.99
C LYS A 51 9.60 -16.12 -7.62
N ASP A 52 8.68 -15.93 -8.56
CA ASP A 52 7.28 -16.35 -8.44
C ASP A 52 6.49 -15.71 -7.29
N VAL A 53 6.74 -14.41 -7.05
CA VAL A 53 5.98 -13.59 -6.10
C VAL A 53 4.93 -12.74 -6.85
N LEU A 54 3.80 -12.48 -6.19
CA LEU A 54 2.76 -11.59 -6.72
C LEU A 54 3.21 -10.13 -6.75
N GLY A 55 4.12 -9.77 -5.84
CA GLY A 55 4.67 -8.43 -5.75
C GLY A 55 5.50 -8.25 -4.50
N TRP A 56 6.23 -7.13 -4.47
CA TRP A 56 7.06 -6.75 -3.33
C TRP A 56 7.14 -5.23 -3.23
N TRP A 57 7.45 -4.71 -2.04
CA TRP A 57 7.66 -3.29 -1.82
C TRP A 57 8.63 -3.04 -0.66
N LYS A 58 9.33 -1.91 -0.71
CA LYS A 58 10.11 -1.39 0.43
C LYS A 58 9.19 -0.59 1.35
N SER A 59 9.42 -0.68 2.65
CA SER A 59 8.70 0.06 3.67
C SER A 59 9.62 0.42 4.83
N GLN A 60 9.12 1.24 5.75
CA GLN A 60 9.82 1.61 6.97
C GLN A 60 8.92 1.29 8.17
N MET A 61 9.48 0.69 9.21
CA MET A 61 8.73 0.34 10.41
C MET A 61 8.28 1.62 11.12
N PRO A 62 7.03 1.73 11.60
CA PRO A 62 6.59 2.95 12.25
C PRO A 62 7.43 3.27 13.50
N GLY A 63 8.13 4.41 13.47
CA GLY A 63 8.78 5.03 14.62
C GLY A 63 7.81 5.58 15.66
N LYS A 64 8.33 5.91 16.84
CA LYS A 64 7.57 6.52 17.96
C LYS A 64 6.97 7.90 17.62
N GLN A 65 7.61 8.63 16.69
CA GLN A 65 7.17 9.95 16.22
C GLN A 65 6.91 9.93 14.71
N THR A 66 6.32 8.85 14.19
CA THR A 66 5.81 8.90 12.81
C THR A 66 4.71 9.94 12.76
N ASN A 67 5.09 11.14 12.31
CA ASN A 67 4.18 12.25 12.08
C ASN A 67 3.22 11.76 11.01
N ARG A 68 2.05 11.26 11.45
CA ARG A 68 0.98 10.93 10.52
C ARG A 68 0.72 12.23 9.79
N TYR A 69 1.05 12.27 8.50
CA TYR A 69 0.66 13.38 7.65
C TYR A 69 -0.84 13.59 7.89
N ASN A 70 -1.17 14.70 8.54
CA ASN A 70 -2.56 15.09 8.73
C ASN A 70 -3.02 15.53 7.35
N LEU A 71 -3.58 14.57 6.62
CA LEU A 71 -4.26 14.84 5.37
C LEU A 71 -5.33 15.89 5.62
N ALA A 72 -5.60 16.69 4.59
CA ALA A 72 -6.65 17.68 4.64
C ALA A 72 -8.00 17.04 5.03
N PRO A 73 -8.93 17.84 5.59
CA PRO A 73 -10.30 17.42 5.83
C PRO A 73 -10.94 16.81 4.57
N ASN A 74 -11.90 15.91 4.75
CA ASN A 74 -12.53 15.20 3.63
C ASN A 74 -13.13 16.15 2.59
N GLU A 75 -13.73 17.26 3.04
CA GLU A 75 -14.32 18.29 2.18
C GLU A 75 -13.29 18.94 1.24
N ILE A 76 -12.08 19.20 1.73
CA ILE A 76 -10.99 19.77 0.94
C ILE A 76 -10.48 18.76 -0.09
N LEU A 77 -10.39 17.48 0.28
CA LEU A 77 -9.99 16.43 -0.66
C LEU A 77 -11.04 16.18 -1.73
N LEU A 78 -12.33 16.24 -1.38
CA LEU A 78 -13.42 16.13 -2.34
C LEU A 78 -13.42 17.29 -3.33
N HIS A 79 -13.30 18.52 -2.83
CA HIS A 79 -13.21 19.70 -3.68
C HIS A 79 -12.02 19.61 -4.65
N TYR A 80 -10.83 19.24 -4.16
CA TYR A 80 -9.67 19.05 -5.02
C TYR A 80 -9.87 17.92 -6.05
N PHE A 81 -10.54 16.83 -5.68
CA PHE A 81 -10.88 15.76 -6.62
C PHE A 81 -11.81 16.23 -7.74
N GLU A 82 -12.78 17.10 -7.44
CA GLU A 82 -13.66 17.74 -8.43
C GLU A 82 -12.90 18.72 -9.32
N GLU A 83 -12.00 19.54 -8.78
CA GLU A 83 -11.16 20.45 -9.57
C GLU A 83 -10.26 19.72 -10.58
N LEU A 84 -9.80 18.51 -10.23
CA LEU A 84 -8.99 17.67 -11.12
C LEU A 84 -9.78 17.12 -12.32
N ASP A 85 -11.12 17.16 -12.31
CA ASP A 85 -11.94 16.77 -13.47
C ASP A 85 -11.70 17.67 -14.68
N GLN A 86 -11.40 18.95 -14.42
CA GLN A 86 -11.15 19.95 -15.45
C GLN A 86 -9.69 19.99 -15.93
N GLN A 87 -8.86 19.03 -15.48
CA GLN A 87 -7.41 18.96 -15.75
C GLN A 87 -7.02 17.57 -16.30
N PRO A 88 -7.30 17.27 -17.59
CA PRO A 88 -7.03 15.96 -18.19
C PRO A 88 -5.56 15.53 -18.09
N GLU A 89 -4.63 16.48 -18.07
CA GLU A 89 -3.20 16.24 -17.89
C GLU A 89 -2.82 15.71 -16.50
N LYS A 90 -3.74 15.77 -15.53
CA LYS A 90 -3.60 15.26 -14.16
C LYS A 90 -4.50 14.06 -13.88
N ALA A 91 -4.88 13.31 -14.91
CA ALA A 91 -5.72 12.13 -14.77
C ALA A 91 -5.15 11.08 -13.81
N ASP A 92 -3.82 10.94 -13.76
CA ASP A 92 -3.10 10.08 -12.83
C ASP A 92 -3.28 10.52 -11.37
N VAL A 93 -3.15 11.82 -11.09
CA VAL A 93 -3.39 12.40 -9.77
C VAL A 93 -4.85 12.22 -9.36
N ARG A 94 -5.78 12.46 -10.28
CA ARG A 94 -7.21 12.28 -10.04
C ARG A 94 -7.55 10.84 -9.68
N TYR A 95 -6.95 9.89 -10.39
CA TYR A 95 -7.12 8.46 -10.10
C TYR A 95 -6.61 8.09 -8.71
N VAL A 96 -5.40 8.54 -8.34
CA VAL A 96 -4.85 8.30 -6.98
C VAL A 96 -5.73 8.95 -5.90
N MET A 97 -6.26 10.14 -6.16
CA MET A 97 -7.20 10.83 -5.26
C MET A 97 -8.50 10.03 -5.07
N ALA A 98 -9.07 9.45 -6.13
CA ALA A 98 -10.24 8.58 -6.03
C ALA A 98 -9.95 7.37 -5.12
N LEU A 99 -8.81 6.69 -5.32
CA LEU A 99 -8.40 5.56 -4.49
C LEU A 99 -8.22 5.97 -3.01
N LEU A 100 -7.67 7.16 -2.75
CA LEU A 100 -7.53 7.70 -1.40
C LEU A 100 -8.91 7.94 -0.75
N LEU A 101 -9.85 8.55 -1.47
CA LEU A 101 -11.22 8.81 -1.00
C LEU A 101 -11.97 7.51 -0.69
N ILE A 102 -11.82 6.48 -1.53
CA ILE A 102 -12.37 5.13 -1.28
C ILE A 102 -11.75 4.52 -0.03
N ARG A 103 -10.42 4.57 0.11
CA ARG A 103 -9.72 4.05 1.30
C ARG A 103 -10.16 4.75 2.59
N ARG A 104 -10.50 6.04 2.53
CA ARG A 104 -11.06 6.83 3.65
C ARG A 104 -12.56 6.61 3.86
N ARG A 105 -13.22 5.78 3.04
CA ARG A 105 -14.68 5.56 3.04
C ARG A 105 -15.50 6.85 2.80
N VAL A 106 -14.92 7.81 2.09
CA VAL A 106 -15.61 9.05 1.68
C VAL A 106 -16.35 8.83 0.36
N ALA A 107 -15.76 8.04 -0.53
CA ALA A 107 -16.37 7.60 -1.78
C ALA A 107 -16.48 6.07 -1.80
N ARG A 108 -17.34 5.56 -2.68
CA ARG A 108 -17.43 4.14 -3.00
C ARG A 108 -17.38 3.99 -4.52
N LEU A 109 -16.60 3.03 -5.00
CA LEU A 109 -16.68 2.62 -6.40
C LEU A 109 -17.97 1.77 -6.55
N GLU A 110 -18.88 2.20 -7.41
CA GLU A 110 -20.10 1.45 -7.71
C GLU A 110 -19.82 0.35 -8.72
N GLU A 111 -19.37 0.71 -9.92
CA GLU A 111 -19.00 -0.21 -10.99
C GLU A 111 -17.77 0.32 -11.75
N SER A 112 -17.01 -0.59 -12.36
CA SER A 112 -15.95 -0.23 -13.31
C SER A 112 -16.24 -0.89 -14.64
N GLU A 113 -16.55 -0.10 -15.65
CA GLU A 113 -16.63 -0.59 -17.03
C GLU A 113 -15.23 -0.73 -17.61
N ARG A 114 -14.91 -1.91 -18.14
CA ARG A 114 -13.73 -2.11 -18.98
C ARG A 114 -14.17 -1.86 -20.41
N THR A 115 -13.72 -0.77 -21.01
CA THR A 115 -13.81 -0.59 -22.46
C THR A 115 -12.71 -1.43 -23.08
N ASP A 116 -13.09 -2.47 -23.84
CA ASP A 116 -12.18 -3.27 -24.67
C ASP A 116 -11.59 -2.45 -25.83
#